data_AF-A0A7Z9M8E0-F1
#
_entry.id   AF-A0A7Z9M8E0-F1
#
_cell.length_a   1.000
_cell.length_b   1.000
_cell.length_c   1.000
_cell.angle_alpha   90.00
_cell.angle_beta   90.00
_cell.angle_gamma   90.00
#
_symmetry.space_group_name_H-M   'P 1'
#
loop_
_entity.id
_entity.type
_entity.pdbx_description
1 polymer ?
#
loop_
_entity_poly.entity_id
_entity_poly.type
_entity_poly.pdbx_seq_one_letter_code
_entity_poly.pdbx_strand_id
1 'polypeptide(L)' 'CSSHGVTVSNNKDVLKTLGSENSPEEFILFFGYAGWGPNQLESELARKDWLTVPADRSFLFASDIKSLWNRARARYGLDL' A
#
# COMPACT_ATOMS: atom_id res chain seq x y z
N CYS A 1 4.86 -6.90 -12.28
CA CYS A 1 3.87 -5.93 -12.79
C CYS A 1 4.27 -4.54 -12.32
N SER A 2 4.72 -3.67 -13.23
CA SER A 2 4.97 -2.26 -12.90
C SER A 2 3.80 -1.45 -13.44
N SER A 3 2.89 -1.05 -12.55
CA SER A 3 1.93 0.02 -12.83
C SER A 3 2.42 1.27 -12.10
N HIS A 4 2.52 2.39 -12.82
CA HIS A 4 2.78 3.73 -12.25
C HIS A 4 4.05 3.88 -11.37
N GLY A 5 5.14 3.16 -11.70
CA GLY A 5 6.43 3.31 -11.00
C GLY A 5 6.53 2.59 -9.65
N VAL A 6 5.58 1.70 -9.33
CA VAL A 6 5.65 0.82 -8.15
C VAL A 6 5.83 -0.61 -8.60
N THR A 7 6.69 -1.35 -7.90
CA THR A 7 6.99 -2.76 -8.18
C THR A 7 6.89 -3.57 -6.89
N VAL A 8 6.27 -4.74 -6.97
CA VAL A 8 6.25 -5.73 -5.88
C VAL A 8 7.13 -6.90 -6.28
N SER A 9 8.02 -7.32 -5.37
CA SER A 9 8.93 -8.46 -5.57
C SER A 9 8.92 -9.35 -4.34
N ASN A 10 8.89 -10.67 -4.56
CA ASN A 10 9.13 -11.68 -3.54
C ASN A 10 10.52 -12.32 -3.69
N ASN A 11 11.37 -11.79 -4.57
CA ASN A 11 12.69 -12.33 -4.81
C ASN A 11 13.62 -11.99 -3.64
N LYS A 12 14.18 -13.03 -3.01
CA LYS A 12 15.15 -12.91 -1.91
C LYS A 12 16.43 -12.19 -2.32
N ASP A 13 16.77 -12.17 -3.61
CA ASP A 13 17.95 -11.44 -4.08
C ASP A 13 17.80 -9.94 -3.91
N VAL A 14 16.58 -9.39 -4.04
CA VAL A 14 16.30 -7.98 -3.75
C VAL A 14 16.53 -7.67 -2.27
N LEU A 15 16.24 -8.62 -1.37
CA LEU A 15 16.52 -8.43 0.05
C LEU A 15 18.02 -8.31 0.35
N LYS A 16 18.88 -8.95 -0.47
CA LYS A 16 20.34 -8.88 -0.31
C LYS A 16 20.91 -7.54 -0.78
N THR A 17 20.20 -6.80 -1.64
CA THR A 17 20.66 -5.48 -2.11
C THR A 17 20.31 -4.36 -1.15
N LEU A 18 19.42 -4.60 -0.17
CA LEU A 18 19.06 -3.62 0.84
C LEU A 18 20.29 -3.27 1.68
N GLY A 19 20.59 -1.97 1.79
CA GLY A 19 21.80 -1.47 2.47
C GLY A 19 23.07 -1.46 1.63
N SER A 20 23.01 -1.89 0.36
CA SER A 20 24.08 -1.70 -0.63
C SER A 20 23.83 -0.46 -1.50
N GLU A 21 24.80 -0.11 -2.36
CA GLU A 21 24.63 0.95 -3.37
C GLU A 21 23.49 0.66 -4.37
N ASN A 22 23.09 -0.61 -4.52
CA ASN A 22 21.99 -1.04 -5.38
C ASN A 22 20.64 -1.14 -4.63
N SER A 23 20.54 -0.54 -3.44
CA SER A 23 19.29 -0.49 -2.69
C SER A 23 18.30 0.48 -3.36
N PRO A 24 17.00 0.14 -3.45
CA PRO A 24 15.99 1.13 -3.80
C PRO A 24 15.99 2.30 -2.81
N GLU A 25 15.75 3.52 -3.32
CA GLU A 25 15.64 4.74 -2.49
C GLU A 25 14.48 4.66 -1.49
N GLU A 26 13.34 4.12 -1.92
CA GLU A 26 12.15 3.91 -1.09
C GLU A 26 11.66 2.48 -1.25
N PHE A 27 11.48 1.78 -0.13
CA PHE A 27 10.94 0.43 -0.12
C PHE A 27 10.11 0.18 1.14
N ILE A 28 9.20 -0.79 1.05
CA ILE A 28 8.41 -1.27 2.19
C ILE A 28 8.54 -2.78 2.20
N LEU A 29 8.97 -3.32 3.33
CA LEU A 29 8.97 -4.75 3.56
C LEU A 29 7.74 -5.12 4.38
N PHE A 30 6.92 -6.02 3.85
CA PHE A 30 5.75 -6.55 4.53
C PHE A 30 5.81 -8.07 4.60
N PHE A 31 5.27 -8.63 5.68
CA PHE A 31 5.20 -10.06 5.91
C PHE A 31 3.74 -10.50 5.86
N GLY A 32 3.40 -11.29 4.84
CA GLY A 32 2.01 -11.65 4.54
C GLY A 32 1.30 -10.63 3.66
N TYR A 33 0.09 -10.97 3.23
CA TYR A 33 -0.75 -10.13 2.40
C TYR A 33 -2.21 -10.32 2.80
N ALA A 34 -3.04 -9.30 2.58
CA ALA A 34 -4.48 -9.45 2.64
C ALA A 34 -4.96 -10.06 1.31
N GLY A 35 -5.69 -11.17 1.40
CA GLY A 35 -6.28 -11.84 0.25
C GLY A 35 -7.79 -11.93 0.42
N TRP A 36 -8.50 -11.80 -0.70
CA TRP A 36 -9.95 -11.94 -0.74
C TRP A 36 -10.32 -13.18 -1.54
N GLY A 37 -11.35 -13.88 -1.09
CA GLY A 37 -12.00 -14.94 -1.86
C GLY A 37 -12.81 -14.37 -3.04
N PRO A 38 -13.35 -15.25 -3.91
CA PRO A 38 -14.15 -14.83 -5.04
C PRO A 38 -15.33 -13.94 -4.63
N ASN A 39 -15.49 -12.77 -5.28
CA ASN A 39 -16.53 -11.77 -5.03
C ASN A 39 -16.58 -11.18 -3.61
N GLN A 40 -15.62 -11.52 -2.74
CA GLN A 40 -15.63 -11.09 -1.35
C GLN A 40 -15.37 -9.58 -1.24
N LEU A 41 -14.37 -9.08 -1.96
CA LEU A 41 -14.00 -7.66 -1.92
C LEU A 41 -15.14 -6.78 -2.45
N GLU A 42 -15.77 -7.18 -3.56
CA GLU A 42 -16.90 -6.48 -4.15
C GLU A 42 -18.09 -6.43 -3.20
N SER A 43 -18.36 -7.54 -2.50
CA SER A 43 -19.43 -7.61 -1.50
C SER A 43 -19.15 -6.70 -0.30
N GLU A 44 -17.91 -6.69 0.19
CA GLU A 44 -17.48 -5.82 1.30
C GLU A 44 -17.56 -4.33 0.92
N LEU A 45 -17.15 -3.97 -0.30
CA LEU A 45 -17.30 -2.62 -0.83
C LEU A 45 -18.77 -2.20 -0.94
N ALA A 46 -19.66 -3.10 -1.39
CA ALA A 46 -21.09 -2.83 -1.48
C ALA A 46 -21.74 -2.60 -0.10
N ARG A 47 -21.25 -3.28 0.94
CA ARG A 47 -21.67 -3.07 2.34
C ARG A 47 -21.09 -1.82 2.99
N LYS A 48 -20.21 -1.08 2.29
CA LYS A 48 -19.46 0.07 2.83
C LYS A 48 -18.54 -0.30 3.99
N ASP A 49 -18.02 -1.53 3.99
CA ASP A 49 -17.02 -1.97 4.98
C ASP A 49 -15.65 -1.31 4.74
N TRP A 50 -15.40 -0.85 3.50
CA TRP A 50 -14.14 -0.22 3.09
C TRP A 50 -14.34 1.20 2.56
N LEU A 51 -13.36 2.06 2.85
CA LEU A 51 -13.18 3.36 2.19
C LEU A 51 -12.07 3.22 1.15
N THR A 52 -12.31 3.69 -0.07
CA THR A 52 -11.34 3.62 -1.17
C THR A 52 -10.93 5.01 -1.62
N VAL A 53 -9.63 5.23 -1.74
CA VAL A 53 -9.03 6.46 -2.26
C VAL A 53 -7.98 6.10 -3.31
N PRO A 54 -7.77 6.93 -4.35
CA PRO A 54 -6.72 6.68 -5.33
C PRO A 54 -5.35 6.53 -4.66
N ALA A 55 -4.60 5.51 -5.05
CA ALA A 55 -3.25 5.28 -4.54
C ALA A 55 -2.31 6.40 -5.01
N ASP A 56 -1.45 6.84 -4.09
CA ASP A 56 -0.47 7.90 -4.33
C ASP A 56 0.86 7.55 -3.65
N ARG A 57 1.98 7.96 -4.24
CA ARG A 57 3.33 7.65 -3.72
C ARG A 57 3.51 8.14 -2.27
N SER A 58 2.95 9.30 -1.93
CA SER A 58 3.00 9.87 -0.57
C SER A 58 2.15 9.11 0.46
N PHE A 59 1.24 8.24 0.01
CA PHE A 59 0.50 7.32 0.86
C PHE A 59 1.23 5.99 1.00
N LEU A 60 1.83 5.49 -0.08
CA LEU A 60 2.57 4.23 -0.05
C LEU A 60 3.82 4.35 0.83
N PHE A 61 4.71 5.29 0.53
CA PHE A 61 6.01 5.44 1.23
C PHE A 61 5.97 6.49 2.34
N ALA A 62 4.82 6.65 3.00
CA ALA A 62 4.65 7.65 4.05
C ALA A 62 5.60 7.41 5.23
N SER A 63 6.34 8.45 5.63
CA SER A 63 7.22 8.39 6.81
C SER A 63 6.44 8.31 8.12
N ASP A 64 5.27 8.96 8.19
CA ASP A 64 4.38 8.90 9.35
C ASP A 64 3.19 7.97 9.09
N ILE A 65 3.36 6.71 9.50
CA ILE A 65 2.34 5.66 9.39
C ILE A 65 1.12 6.01 10.26
N LYS A 66 1.29 6.71 11.39
CA LYS A 66 0.19 7.00 12.32
C LYS A 66 -0.82 7.98 11.74
N SER A 67 -0.36 8.99 10.99
CA SER A 67 -1.27 9.93 10.32
C SER A 67 -1.91 9.35 9.06
N LEU A 68 -1.39 8.25 8.49
CA LEU A 68 -1.84 7.71 7.21
C LEU A 68 -3.35 7.46 7.17
N TRP A 69 -3.91 6.87 8.23
CA TRP A 69 -5.35 6.61 8.33
C TRP A 69 -6.18 7.89 8.31
N ASN A 70 -5.78 8.89 9.10
CA ASN A 70 -6.46 10.18 9.15
C ASN A 70 -6.38 10.91 7.81
N ARG A 71 -5.22 10.87 7.14
CA ARG A 71 -5.05 11.44 5.79
C ARG A 71 -5.94 10.72 4.76
N ALA A 72 -6.07 9.40 4.85
CA ALA A 72 -6.91 8.63 3.94
C ALA A 72 -8.40 8.98 4.12
N ARG A 73 -8.86 9.10 5.37
CA ARG A 73 -10.22 9.53 5.70
C ARG A 73 -10.52 10.95 5.22
N ALA A 74 -9.61 11.89 5.47
CA ALA A 74 -9.73 13.27 5.00
C ALA A 74 -9.81 13.32 3.46
N ARG A 75 -8.97 12.53 2.75
CA ARG A 75 -8.99 12.44 1.28
C ARG A 75 -10.27 11.82 0.72
N TYR A 76 -10.91 10.92 1.47
CA TYR A 76 -12.22 10.39 1.12
C TYR A 76 -13.35 11.43 1.30
N GLY A 77 -13.08 12.54 2.00
CA GLY A 77 -14.08 13.57 2.30
C GLY A 77 -14.81 13.36 3.63
N LEU A 78 -14.30 12.47 4.48
CA LEU A 78 -14.76 12.31 5.87
C LEU A 78 -13.84 13.15 6.77
N ASP A 79 -14.13 14.45 6.84
CA ASP A 79 -13.51 15.35 7.80
C ASP A 79 -14.19 15.17 9.17
N LEU A 80 -13.42 15.23 10.25
CA LEU A 80 -13.93 15.33 11.62
C LEU A 80 -13.84 16.77 12.10
#